data_AF-A0A524FJW6-F1
#
_entry.id   AF-A0A524FJW6-F1
#
_cell.length_a   1.000
_cell.length_b   1.000
_cell.length_c   1.000
_cell.angle_alpha   90.00
_cell.angle_beta   90.00
_cell.angle_gamma   90.00
#
_symmetry.space_group_name_H-M   'P 1'
#
loop_
_entity.id
_entity.type
_entity.pdbx_description
1 polymer ?
#
loop_
_entity_poly.entity_id
_entity_poly.type
_entity_poly.pdbx_seq_one_letter_code
_entity_poly.pdbx_strand_id
1 'polypeptide(L)'
;MGNATGIVGLILGIIALVLSFLILTSLIGVILGIVALILSVVGIATNDSKAPGIIGLIFSLIAIVLGIFWLLVIVAVLAST
;
A
#
# COMPACT_ATOMS: atom_id res chain seq x y z
N MET A 1 -23.82 5.63 -0.58
CA MET A 1 -22.90 5.94 -1.70
C MET A 1 -21.47 5.72 -1.23
N GLY A 2 -20.58 5.16 -2.04
CA GLY A 2 -19.16 4.99 -1.64
C GLY A 2 -18.51 6.35 -1.39
N ASN A 3 -17.97 6.58 -0.19
CA ASN A 3 -17.29 7.85 0.10
C ASN A 3 -15.97 7.91 -0.66
N ALA A 4 -15.63 9.10 -1.14
CA ALA A 4 -14.43 9.36 -1.91
C ALA A 4 -13.17 8.80 -1.22
N THR A 5 -13.11 8.87 0.12
CA THR A 5 -11.96 8.40 0.91
C THR A 5 -11.63 6.91 0.70
N GLY A 6 -12.64 6.04 0.59
CA GLY A 6 -12.41 4.61 0.36
C GLY A 6 -11.91 4.30 -1.06
N ILE A 7 -12.35 5.09 -2.04
CA ILE A 7 -11.90 4.99 -3.44
C ILE A 7 -10.48 5.55 -3.58
N VAL A 8 -10.17 6.66 -2.90
CA VAL A 8 -8.81 7.23 -2.86
C VAL A 8 -7.85 6.24 -2.21
N GLY A 9 -8.23 5.62 -1.09
CA GLY A 9 -7.44 4.56 -0.46
C GLY A 9 -7.17 3.38 -1.40
N LEU A 10 -8.18 2.94 -2.16
CA LEU A 10 -8.01 1.91 -3.19
C LEU A 10 -7.01 2.31 -4.28
N ILE A 11 -7.17 3.49 -4.89
CA ILE A 11 -6.31 3.95 -5.98
C ILE A 11 -4.86 4.06 -5.51
N LEU A 12 -4.65 4.65 -4.34
CA LEU A 12 -3.31 4.76 -3.75
C LEU A 12 -2.74 3.39 -3.41
N GLY A 13 -3.55 2.44 -2.94
CA GLY A 13 -3.12 1.07 -2.67
C GLY A 13 -2.66 0.34 -3.92
N ILE A 14 -3.33 0.54 -5.06
CA ILE A 14 -2.91 -0.01 -6.37
C ILE A 14 -1.59 0.60 -6.81
N ILE A 15 -1.45 1.93 -6.74
CA ILE A 15 -0.21 2.63 -7.12
C ILE A 15 0.95 2.17 -6.22
N ALA A 16 0.73 2.10 -4.92
CA ALA A 16 1.70 1.60 -3.94
C ALA A 16 2.15 0.18 -4.30
N LEU A 17 1.20 -0.71 -4.62
CA LEU A 17 1.50 -2.08 -5.00
C LEU A 17 2.41 -2.14 -6.23
N VAL A 18 2.08 -1.40 -7.29
CA VAL A 18 2.89 -1.34 -8.52
C VAL A 18 4.31 -0.84 -8.23
N LEU A 19 4.45 0.20 -7.40
CA LEU A 19 5.75 0.78 -7.05
C LEU A 19 6.57 -0.16 -6.14
N SER A 20 5.93 -0.98 -5.32
CA SER A 20 6.57 -1.97 -4.47
C SER A 20 7.08 -3.20 -5.23
N PHE A 21 6.67 -3.44 -6.48
CA PHE A 21 7.24 -4.52 -7.29
C PHE A 21 8.64 -4.21 -7.83
N LEU A 22 9.00 -2.93 -7.91
CA LEU A 22 10.30 -2.49 -8.42
C LEU A 22 11.24 -2.21 -7.24
N ILE A 23 12.43 -2.83 -7.25
CA ILE A 23 13.43 -2.69 -6.17
C ILE A 23 13.76 -1.22 -5.87
N LEU A 24 13.90 -0.39 -6.92
CA LEU A 24 14.36 0.98 -6.83
C LEU A 24 13.31 1.92 -6.21
N THR A 25 12.03 1.65 -6.46
CA THR A 25 10.91 2.47 -5.95
C THR A 25 10.22 1.84 -4.76
N SER A 26 10.76 0.73 -4.24
CA SER A 26 10.17 -0.05 -3.15
C SER A 26 9.86 0.80 -1.91
N LEU A 27 10.76 1.71 -1.52
CA LEU A 27 10.54 2.63 -0.40
C LEU A 27 9.33 3.55 -0.61
N ILE A 28 9.16 4.09 -1.82
CA ILE A 28 8.03 4.94 -2.18
C ILE A 28 6.73 4.12 -2.14
N GLY A 29 6.77 2.88 -2.65
CA GLY A 29 5.68 1.93 -2.56
C GLY A 29 5.25 1.63 -1.12
N VAL A 30 6.19 1.46 -0.19
CA VAL A 30 5.88 1.28 1.24
C VAL A 30 5.20 2.53 1.82
N ILE A 31 5.75 3.72 1.59
CA ILE A 31 5.20 4.97 2.13
C ILE A 31 3.77 5.20 1.62
N LEU A 32 3.55 5.06 0.32
CA LEU A 32 2.23 5.19 -0.27
C LEU A 32 1.28 4.08 0.20
N GLY A 33 1.78 2.86 0.40
CA GLY A 33 1.00 1.76 0.96
C GLY A 33 0.50 2.07 2.36
N ILE A 34 1.31 2.69 3.22
CA ILE A 34 0.90 3.11 4.57
C ILE A 34 -0.20 4.18 4.50
N VAL A 35 -0.03 5.19 3.63
CA VAL A 35 -1.04 6.25 3.43
C VAL A 35 -2.36 5.66 2.91
N ALA A 36 -2.27 4.78 1.92
CA ALA A 36 -3.42 4.08 1.35
C ALA A 36 -4.13 3.22 2.39
N LEU A 37 -3.38 2.53 3.25
CA LEU A 37 -3.92 1.72 4.35
C LEU A 37 -4.77 2.57 5.30
N ILE A 38 -4.25 3.72 5.73
CA ILE A 38 -4.98 4.63 6.63
C ILE A 38 -6.29 5.10 5.97
N LEU A 39 -6.22 5.55 4.72
CA LEU A 39 -7.40 6.03 3.98
C LEU A 39 -8.42 4.93 3.73
N SER A 40 -7.96 3.70 3.48
CA SER A 40 -8.80 2.52 3.35
C SER A 40 -9.50 2.17 4.67
N VAL A 41 -8.81 2.24 5.81
CA VAL A 41 -9.42 2.03 7.14
C VAL A 41 -10.47 3.10 7.44
N VAL A 42 -10.16 4.38 7.16
CA VAL A 42 -11.13 5.47 7.31
C VAL A 42 -12.34 5.25 6.39
N GLY A 43 -12.10 4.87 5.14
CA GLY A 43 -13.17 4.54 4.19
C GLY A 43 -14.02 3.34 4.63
N ILE A 44 -13.44 2.35 5.30
CA ILE A 44 -14.22 1.28 5.93
C ILE A 44 -15.03 1.85 7.08
N ALA A 45 -14.49 2.71 7.95
CA ALA A 45 -15.24 3.23 9.09
C ALA A 45 -16.43 4.11 8.67
N THR A 46 -16.26 4.96 7.66
CA THR A 46 -17.24 6.03 7.34
C THR A 46 -18.31 5.68 6.31
N ASN A 47 -18.21 4.53 5.62
CA ASN A 47 -19.02 4.30 4.41
C ASN A 47 -20.07 3.20 4.59
N ASP A 48 -21.23 3.33 3.95
CA ASP A 48 -22.19 2.20 3.88
C ASP A 48 -21.63 1.02 3.08
N SER A 49 -20.93 1.32 1.97
CA SER A 49 -20.23 0.32 1.16
C SER A 49 -18.77 0.22 1.59
N LYS A 50 -18.43 -0.90 2.24
CA LYS A 50 -17.08 -1.21 2.76
C LYS A 50 -16.14 -1.76 1.69
N ALA A 51 -16.67 -2.19 0.54
CA ALA A 51 -15.91 -2.92 -0.47
C ALA A 51 -14.66 -2.18 -1.00
N PRO A 52 -14.73 -0.88 -1.41
CA PRO A 52 -13.53 -0.17 -1.88
C PRO A 52 -12.45 -0.05 -0.80
N GLY A 53 -12.86 0.21 0.45
CA GLY A 53 -11.96 0.32 1.58
C GLY A 53 -11.23 -1.01 1.86
N ILE A 54 -11.95 -2.14 1.84
CA ILE A 54 -11.39 -3.48 2.05
C ILE A 54 -10.38 -3.83 0.95
N ILE A 55 -10.72 -3.62 -0.32
CA ILE A 55 -9.83 -3.93 -1.44
C ILE A 55 -8.56 -3.06 -1.37
N GLY A 56 -8.71 -1.77 -1.10
CA GLY A 56 -7.56 -0.87 -0.92
C GLY A 56 -6.67 -1.27 0.25
N LEU A 57 -7.27 -1.76 1.35
CA LEU A 57 -6.53 -2.27 2.51
C LEU A 57 -5.68 -3.48 2.14
N ILE A 58 -6.25 -4.43 1.38
CA ILE A 58 -5.53 -5.62 0.91
C ILE A 58 -4.34 -5.22 0.03
N PHE A 59 -4.54 -4.36 -0.98
CA PHE A 59 -3.44 -3.93 -1.84
C PHE A 59 -2.37 -3.15 -1.09
N SER A 60 -2.76 -2.31 -0.14
CA SER A 60 -1.84 -1.57 0.71
C SER A 60 -0.96 -2.51 1.54
N LEU A 61 -1.54 -3.56 2.14
CA LEU A 61 -0.78 -4.55 2.91
C LEU A 61 0.22 -5.30 2.02
N ILE A 62 -0.20 -5.75 0.84
CA ILE A 62 0.68 -6.44 -0.11
C ILE A 62 1.83 -5.52 -0.52
N ALA A 63 1.55 -4.25 -0.82
CA ALA A 63 2.55 -3.25 -1.18
C ALA A 63 3.60 -3.05 -0.08
N ILE A 64 3.16 -2.97 1.18
CA ILE A 64 4.06 -2.80 2.33
C ILE A 64 4.95 -4.03 2.49
N VAL A 65 4.37 -5.24 2.45
CA VAL A 65 5.13 -6.49 2.61
C VAL A 65 6.18 -6.65 1.51
N LEU A 66 5.80 -6.45 0.23
CA LEU A 66 6.74 -6.54 -0.89
C LEU A 66 7.83 -5.47 -0.82
N GLY A 67 7.47 -4.24 -0.47
CA GLY A 67 8.44 -3.16 -0.36
C GLY A 67 9.46 -3.39 0.77
N ILE A 68 9.01 -3.89 1.92
CA ILE A 68 9.91 -4.29 3.03
C ILE A 68 10.82 -5.45 2.60
N PHE A 69 10.30 -6.45 1.89
CA PHE A 69 11.09 -7.55 1.37
C PHE A 69 12.26 -7.05 0.50
N TRP A 70 12.01 -6.13 -0.43
CA TRP A 70 13.08 -5.56 -1.26
C TRP A 70 14.09 -4.74 -0.47
N LEU A 71 13.62 -3.97 0.52
CA LEU A 71 14.50 -3.26 1.45
C LEU A 71 15.45 -4.21 2.18
N LEU A 72 14.95 -5.34 2.68
CA LEU A 72 15.76 -6.37 3.32
C LEU A 72 16.78 -6.99 2.34
N VAL A 73 16.38 -7.25 1.10
CA VAL A 73 17.29 -7.74 0.06
C VAL A 73 18.42 -6.75 -0.20
N ILE A 74 18.11 -5.46 -0.34
CA ILE A 74 19.11 -4.40 -0.55
C ILE A 74 20.09 -4.35 0.64
N VAL A 75 19.58 -4.35 1.87
CA VAL A 75 20.41 -4.36 3.08
C VAL A 75 21.30 -5.60 3.15
N ALA A 76 20.77 -6.77 2.82
CA ALA A 76 21.54 -8.02 2.81
C ALA A 76 22.67 -8.01 1.78
N VAL A 77 22.40 -7.48 0.57
CA VAL A 77 23.43 -7.32 -0.46
C VAL A 77 24.53 -6.36 0.01
N LEU A 78 24.17 -5.18 0.53
CA LEU A 78 25.12 -4.19 1.04
C LEU A 78 25.94 -4.69 2.22
N ALA A 79 25.37 -5.53 3.09
CA ALA A 79 26.09 -6.13 4.21
C ALA A 79 27.05 -7.25 3.78
N SER A 80 26.91 -7.76 2.55
CA SER A 80 27.74 -8.85 2.00
C SER A 80 28.89 -8.38 1.10
N THR A 81 28.95 -7.07 0.81
CA THR A 81 30.01 -6.42 0.03
C THR A 81 31.03 -5.74 0.94
#